data_AF-A0A4R4BKA2-F1
#
_entry.id   AF-A0A4R4BKA2-F1
#
_cell.length_a   1.000
_cell.length_b   1.000
_cell.length_c   1.000
_cell.angle_alpha   90.00
_cell.angle_beta   90.00
_cell.angle_gamma   90.00
#
_symmetry.space_group_name_H-M   'P 1'
#
loop_
_entity.id
_entity.type
_entity.pdbx_description
1 polymer ?
#
loop_
_entity_poly.entity_id
_entity_poly.type
_entity_poly.pdbx_seq_one_letter_code
_entity_poly.pdbx_strand_id
1 'polypeptide(L)'
;MYFISKEEDLNGKEIAFTHMAQFAKAITIVTKDKGILVVEQFQDDGSSEISVYGKGNARAYVLNHNWLRKTLHEKGIISHEEIQEYENQRLLQQQKQQEEYKKRKEEQERRDYERLKAKFEDPENKRAASKS
;
A
#
# COMPACT_ATOMS: atom_id res chain seq x y z
N MET A 1 -19.02 4.23 -2.70
CA MET A 1 -18.89 3.75 -1.30
C MET A 1 -18.26 4.83 -0.40
N TYR A 2 -18.27 4.65 0.92
CA TYR A 2 -17.43 5.46 1.82
C TYR A 2 -16.78 4.59 2.90
N PHE A 3 -15.64 5.02 3.43
CA PHE A 3 -14.91 4.30 4.46
C PHE A 3 -15.16 4.92 5.83
N ILE A 4 -15.61 4.06 6.75
CA ILE A 4 -15.80 4.37 8.15
C ILE A 4 -14.44 4.26 8.84
N SER A 5 -14.07 5.26 9.63
CA SER A 5 -12.77 5.31 10.32
C SER A 5 -12.88 5.31 11.84
N LYS A 6 -14.10 5.18 12.36
CA LYS A 6 -14.45 5.20 13.78
C LYS A 6 -15.55 4.17 14.05
N GLU A 7 -15.49 3.47 15.18
CA GLU A 7 -16.46 2.42 15.49
C GLU A 7 -17.84 3.01 15.77
N GLU A 8 -17.90 4.20 16.37
CA GLU A 8 -19.17 4.85 16.75
C GLU A 8 -20.04 5.19 15.53
N ASP A 9 -19.40 5.38 14.38
CA ASP A 9 -20.09 5.65 13.11
C ASP A 9 -20.84 4.40 12.58
N LEU A 10 -20.65 3.20 13.16
CA LEU A 10 -21.48 2.03 12.88
C LEU A 10 -22.82 2.03 13.65
N ASN A 11 -22.94 2.82 14.71
CA ASN A 11 -24.11 2.77 15.59
C ASN A 11 -25.39 3.12 14.80
N GLY A 12 -26.39 2.23 14.88
CA GLY A 12 -27.66 2.39 14.19
C GLY A 12 -27.62 2.09 12.68
N LYS A 13 -26.49 1.67 12.11
CA LYS A 13 -26.41 1.25 10.71
C LYS A 13 -26.80 -0.22 10.54
N GLU A 14 -27.52 -0.50 9.46
CA GLU A 14 -27.85 -1.88 9.08
C GLU A 14 -26.70 -2.53 8.32
N ILE A 15 -26.32 -3.73 8.73
CA ILE A 15 -25.24 -4.50 8.09
C ILE A 15 -25.79 -5.23 6.86
N ALA A 16 -25.09 -5.08 5.73
CA ALA A 16 -25.37 -5.75 4.47
C ALA A 16 -24.46 -6.97 4.24
N PHE A 17 -23.22 -6.92 4.73
CA PHE A 17 -22.22 -7.96 4.52
C PHE A 17 -21.09 -7.87 5.55
N THR A 18 -20.57 -9.02 5.96
CA THR A 18 -19.37 -9.11 6.79
C THR A 18 -18.42 -10.14 6.20
N HIS A 19 -17.13 -9.85 6.26
CA HIS A 19 -16.08 -10.79 5.93
C HIS A 19 -15.05 -10.82 7.05
N MET A 20 -14.69 -12.02 7.49
CA MET A 20 -13.61 -12.26 8.45
C MET A 20 -12.49 -12.97 7.71
N ALA A 21 -11.32 -12.34 7.62
CA ALA A 21 -10.15 -12.97 7.02
C ALA A 21 -9.71 -14.18 7.87
N GLN A 22 -9.08 -15.16 7.23
CA GLN A 22 -8.49 -16.30 7.94
C GLN A 22 -7.51 -15.78 9.02
N PHE A 23 -7.56 -16.40 10.21
CA PHE A 23 -6.83 -15.97 11.41
C PHE A 23 -7.23 -14.60 11.97
N ALA A 24 -8.42 -14.10 11.64
CA ALA A 24 -8.97 -12.85 12.19
C ALA A 24 -8.10 -11.59 12.00
N LYS A 25 -7.12 -11.63 11.08
CA LYS A 25 -6.22 -10.50 10.80
C LYS A 25 -6.95 -9.23 10.37
N ALA A 26 -8.10 -9.38 9.70
CA ALA A 26 -8.96 -8.26 9.38
C ALA A 26 -10.42 -8.69 9.29
N ILE A 27 -11.31 -7.86 9.80
CA ILE A 27 -12.75 -8.01 9.69
C ILE A 27 -13.27 -6.82 8.88
N THR A 28 -13.93 -7.10 7.76
CA THR A 28 -14.61 -6.09 6.94
C THR A 28 -16.09 -6.13 7.26
N ILE A 29 -16.64 -5.02 7.71
CA ILE A 29 -18.07 -4.83 7.96
C ILE A 29 -18.59 -3.84 6.94
N VAL A 30 -19.68 -4.20 6.27
CA VAL A 30 -20.27 -3.39 5.22
C VAL A 30 -21.74 -3.17 5.51
N THR A 31 -22.14 -1.91 5.44
CA THR A 31 -23.49 -1.42 5.76
C THR A 31 -24.34 -1.28 4.49
N LYS A 32 -25.66 -1.29 4.63
CA LYS A 32 -26.59 -1.16 3.49
C LYS A 32 -26.47 0.18 2.77
N ASP A 33 -26.05 1.23 3.46
CA ASP A 33 -25.78 2.55 2.88
C ASP A 33 -24.41 2.65 2.18
N LYS A 34 -23.73 1.50 1.99
CA LYS A 34 -22.41 1.38 1.32
C LYS A 34 -21.23 1.94 2.13
N GLY A 35 -21.37 2.05 3.45
CA GLY A 35 -20.26 2.29 4.37
C GLY A 35 -19.46 1.02 4.64
N ILE A 36 -18.13 1.12 4.59
CA ILE A 36 -17.21 0.01 4.84
C ILE A 36 -16.31 0.34 6.03
N LEU A 37 -16.33 -0.50 7.05
CA LEU A 37 -15.37 -0.52 8.15
C LEU A 37 -14.44 -1.72 7.96
N VAL A 38 -13.14 -1.51 8.14
CA VAL A 38 -12.16 -2.60 8.24
C VAL A 38 -11.48 -2.47 9.59
N VAL A 39 -11.51 -3.53 10.39
CA VAL A 39 -10.84 -3.59 11.68
C VAL A 39 -9.85 -4.73 11.72
N GLU A 40 -8.76 -4.56 12.46
CA GLU A 40 -7.78 -5.59 12.76
C GLU A 40 -7.79 -5.85 14.26
N GLN A 41 -7.71 -7.12 14.64
CA GLN A 41 -7.55 -7.53 16.02
C GLN A 41 -6.09 -7.92 16.24
N PHE A 42 -5.41 -7.20 17.12
CA PHE A 42 -4.08 -7.55 17.59
C PHE A 42 -4.21 -8.35 18.89
N GLN A 43 -3.51 -9.48 18.98
CA GLN A 43 -3.26 -10.17 20.25
C GLN A 43 -1.82 -9.87 20.67
N ASP A 44 -1.64 -9.18 21.78
CA ASP A 44 -0.34 -8.98 22.40
C ASP A 44 -0.43 -9.29 23.91
N ASP A 45 0.43 -10.23 24.35
CA ASP A 45 0.65 -10.71 25.73
C ASP A 45 -0.49 -10.49 26.76
N GLY A 46 -1.69 -10.98 26.44
CA GLY A 46 -2.84 -11.01 27.36
C GLY A 46 -3.89 -9.91 27.16
N SER A 47 -3.69 -8.99 26.20
CA SER A 47 -4.70 -8.01 25.77
C SER A 47 -5.08 -8.21 24.30
N SER A 48 -6.36 -8.01 23.98
CA SER A 48 -6.84 -7.98 22.60
C SER A 48 -7.29 -6.56 22.28
N GLU A 49 -6.55 -5.86 21.43
CA GLU A 49 -6.91 -4.52 20.96
C GLU A 49 -7.51 -4.59 19.56
N ILE A 50 -8.58 -3.83 19.34
CA ILE A 50 -9.22 -3.66 18.04
C ILE A 50 -8.75 -2.31 17.49
N SER A 51 -8.24 -2.32 16.27
CA SER A 51 -7.82 -1.12 15.56
C SER A 51 -8.61 -0.95 14.27
N VAL A 52 -9.14 0.25 14.06
CA VAL A 52 -9.86 0.60 12.83
C VAL A 52 -8.88 1.07 11.77
N TYR A 53 -8.97 0.51 10.56
CA TYR A 53 -8.17 0.99 9.44
C TYR A 53 -8.56 2.42 9.05
N GLY A 54 -7.55 3.27 8.89
CA GLY A 54 -7.74 4.57 8.22
C GLY A 54 -8.26 4.39 6.78
N LYS A 55 -8.95 5.40 6.25
CA LYS A 55 -9.64 5.36 4.95
C LYS A 55 -8.76 4.84 3.80
N GLY A 56 -7.49 5.26 3.74
CA GLY A 56 -6.55 4.79 2.72
C GLY A 56 -6.22 3.30 2.84
N ASN A 57 -5.98 2.82 4.06
CA ASN A 57 -5.68 1.42 4.33
C ASN A 57 -6.89 0.53 4.10
N ALA A 58 -8.08 0.97 4.53
CA ALA A 58 -9.34 0.26 4.27
C ALA A 58 -9.62 0.15 2.77
N ARG A 59 -9.44 1.25 2.01
CA ARG A 59 -9.56 1.26 0.55
C ARG A 59 -8.58 0.30 -0.10
N ALA A 60 -7.31 0.36 0.30
CA ALA A 60 -6.29 -0.52 -0.24
C ALA A 60 -6.59 -1.99 0.07
N TYR A 61 -6.97 -2.31 1.30
CA TYR A 61 -7.33 -3.66 1.72
C TYR A 61 -8.48 -4.20 0.86
N VAL A 62 -9.60 -3.49 0.79
CA VAL A 62 -10.80 -3.94 0.07
C VAL A 62 -10.54 -4.14 -1.42
N LEU A 63 -9.82 -3.21 -2.06
CA LEU A 63 -9.63 -3.23 -3.51
C LEU A 63 -8.47 -4.12 -3.95
N ASN A 64 -7.47 -4.39 -3.10
CA ASN A 64 -6.39 -5.32 -3.42
C ASN A 64 -6.81 -6.79 -3.25
N HIS A 65 -7.81 -7.10 -2.42
CA HIS A 65 -8.30 -8.46 -2.24
C HIS A 65 -9.33 -8.81 -3.32
N ASN A 66 -8.90 -9.58 -4.33
CA ASN A 66 -9.71 -9.87 -5.53
C ASN A 66 -11.09 -10.46 -5.21
N TRP A 67 -11.16 -11.41 -4.27
CA TRP A 67 -12.43 -12.01 -3.85
C TRP A 67 -13.37 -10.98 -3.20
N LEU A 68 -12.87 -10.23 -2.22
CA LEU A 68 -13.66 -9.22 -1.51
C LEU A 68 -14.16 -8.15 -2.46
N ARG A 69 -13.29 -7.64 -3.34
CA ARG A 69 -13.65 -6.70 -4.39
C ARG A 69 -14.77 -7.23 -5.29
N LYS A 70 -14.66 -8.47 -5.78
CA LYS A 70 -15.69 -9.09 -6.63
C LYS A 70 -17.02 -9.22 -5.90
N THR A 71 -17.00 -9.73 -4.66
CA THR A 71 -18.21 -9.88 -3.84
C THR A 71 -18.90 -8.54 -3.58
N LEU A 72 -18.15 -7.48 -3.29
CA LEU A 72 -18.74 -6.15 -3.07
C LEU A 72 -19.27 -5.52 -4.36
N HIS A 73 -18.65 -5.83 -5.51
CA HIS A 73 -19.15 -5.42 -6.81
C HIS A 73 -20.47 -6.12 -7.17
N GLU A 74 -20.54 -7.45 -7.01
CA GLU A 74 -21.75 -8.25 -7.22
C GLU A 74 -22.91 -7.80 -6.31
N LYS A 75 -22.61 -7.31 -5.11
CA LYS A 75 -23.59 -6.74 -4.18
C LYS A 75 -23.97 -5.28 -4.48
N GLY A 76 -23.43 -4.67 -5.54
CA GLY A 76 -23.73 -3.28 -5.92
C GLY A 76 -23.18 -2.21 -4.95
N ILE A 77 -22.22 -2.60 -4.10
CA ILE A 77 -21.61 -1.73 -3.08
C ILE A 77 -20.49 -0.90 -3.69
N ILE A 78 -19.73 -1.49 -4.61
CA ILE A 78 -18.64 -0.85 -5.35
C ILE A 78 -18.95 -0.91 -6.84
N SER A 79 -18.82 0.21 -7.54
CA SER A 79 -19.03 0.28 -8.99
C SER A 79 -17.79 -0.16 -9.78
N HIS A 80 -17.97 -0.41 -11.08
CA HIS A 80 -16.85 -0.74 -11.95
C HIS A 80 -15.90 0.45 -12.11
N GLU A 81 -16.45 1.66 -12.17
CA GLU A 81 -15.70 2.93 -12.27
C GLU A 81 -14.83 3.15 -11.03
N GLU A 82 -15.35 2.88 -9.82
CA GLU A 82 -14.59 3.00 -8.57
C GLU A 82 -13.38 2.03 -8.54
N ILE A 83 -13.53 0.84 -9.13
CA ILE A 83 -12.45 -0.15 -9.24
C ILE A 83 -11.39 0.35 -10.24
N GLN A 84 -11.82 0.78 -11.43
CA GLN A 84 -10.90 1.27 -12.47
C GLN A 84 -10.12 2.51 -12.00
N GLU A 85 -10.78 3.44 -11.31
CA GLU A 85 -10.12 4.66 -10.80
C GLU A 85 -8.97 4.30 -9.85
N TYR A 86 -9.20 3.33 -8.96
CA TYR A 86 -8.17 2.86 -8.03
C TYR A 86 -7.03 2.13 -8.74
N GLU A 87 -7.32 1.28 -9.72
CA GLU A 87 -6.30 0.60 -10.51
C GLU A 87 -5.43 1.61 -11.28
N ASN A 88 -6.04 2.63 -11.89
CA ASN A 88 -5.33 3.70 -12.58
C ASN A 88 -4.44 4.51 -11.62
N GLN A 89 -4.95 4.86 -10.43
CA GLN A 89 -4.15 5.54 -9.39
C GLN A 89 -2.94 4.71 -8.97
N ARG A 90 -3.11 3.40 -8.79
CA ARG A 90 -1.99 2.49 -8.47
C ARG A 90 -0.95 2.42 -9.59
N LEU A 91 -1.38 2.31 -10.84
CA LEU A 91 -0.49 2.27 -12.00
C LEU A 91 0.33 3.57 -12.11
N LEU A 92 -0.31 4.72 -11.95
CA LEU A 92 0.37 6.03 -11.95
C LEU A 92 1.40 6.14 -10.82
N GLN A 93 1.07 5.66 -9.61
CA GLN A 93 2.02 5.65 -8.49
C GLN A 93 3.22 4.73 -8.77
N GLN A 94 2.97 3.54 -9.34
CA GLN A 94 4.06 2.63 -9.72
C GLN A 94 4.98 3.23 -10.78
N GLN A 95 4.43 3.88 -11.80
CA GLN A 95 5.22 4.56 -12.83
C GLN A 95 6.09 5.68 -12.23
N LYS A 96 5.52 6.53 -11.37
CA LYS A 96 6.27 7.59 -10.68
C LYS A 96 7.41 7.02 -9.83
N GLN A 97 7.15 5.96 -9.07
CA GLN A 97 8.18 5.31 -8.26
C GLN A 97 9.30 4.71 -9.12
N GLN A 98 8.95 4.08 -10.25
CA GLN A 98 9.94 3.54 -11.19
C GLN A 98 10.81 4.63 -11.81
N GLU A 99 10.21 5.75 -12.22
CA GLU A 99 10.95 6.90 -12.75
C GLU A 99 11.89 7.52 -11.71
N GLU A 100 11.42 7.74 -10.50
CA GLU A 100 12.24 8.26 -9.41
C GLU A 100 13.38 7.30 -9.05
N TYR A 101 13.11 6.00 -9.02
CA TYR A 101 14.12 4.99 -8.76
C TYR A 101 15.19 5.01 -9.85
N LYS A 102 14.78 5.07 -11.12
CA LYS A 102 15.70 5.17 -12.26
C LYS A 102 16.58 6.42 -12.18
N LYS A 103 15.98 7.58 -11.89
CA LYS A 103 16.74 8.85 -11.71
C LYS A 103 17.76 8.75 -10.58
N ARG A 104 17.36 8.22 -9.42
CA ARG A 104 18.26 8.03 -8.28
C ARG A 104 19.40 7.07 -8.62
N LYS A 105 19.09 6.00 -9.34
CA LYS A 105 20.07 5.01 -9.78
C LYS A 105 21.09 5.62 -10.74
N GLU A 106 20.63 6.35 -11.77
CA GLU A 106 21.52 7.03 -12.73
C GLU A 106 22.42 8.07 -12.04
N GLU A 107 21.87 8.83 -11.09
CA GLU A 107 22.66 9.80 -10.33
C GLU A 107 23.71 9.12 -9.44
N GLN A 108 23.36 8.01 -8.81
CA GLN A 108 24.29 7.23 -7.99
C GLN A 108 25.39 6.59 -8.85
N GLU A 109 25.04 5.98 -9.98
CA GLU A 109 25.99 5.42 -10.93
C GLU A 109 26.95 6.50 -11.46
N ARG A 110 26.47 7.73 -11.73
CA ARG A 110 27.32 8.85 -12.14
C ARG A 110 28.30 9.25 -11.03
N ARG A 111 27.81 9.40 -9.79
CA ARG A 111 28.65 9.75 -8.64
C ARG A 111 29.72 8.69 -8.37
N ASP A 112 29.35 7.42 -8.48
CA ASP A 112 30.26 6.29 -8.30
C ASP A 112 31.33 6.26 -9.39
N TYR A 113 30.94 6.50 -10.66
CA TYR A 113 31.88 6.63 -11.77
C TYR A 113 32.86 7.79 -11.56
N GLU A 114 32.39 8.99 -11.20
CA GLU A 114 33.24 10.16 -10.95
C GLU A 114 34.22 9.90 -9.80
N ARG A 115 33.75 9.26 -8.71
CA ARG A 115 34.59 8.87 -7.58
C ARG A 115 35.66 7.86 -7.98
N LEU A 116 35.30 6.83 -8.75
CA LEU A 116 36.24 5.83 -9.25
C LEU A 116 37.26 6.45 -10.19
N LYS A 117 36.81 7.30 -11.12
CA LYS A 117 37.67 8.05 -12.04
C LYS A 117 38.69 8.89 -11.27
N ALA A 118 38.25 9.68 -10.30
CA ALA A 118 39.15 10.47 -9.45
C ALA A 118 40.14 9.58 -8.69
N LYS A 119 39.72 8.42 -8.18
CA LYS A 119 40.59 7.50 -7.43
C LYS A 119 41.67 6.84 -8.29
N PHE A 120 41.38 6.52 -9.55
CA PHE A 120 42.23 5.69 -10.41
C PHE A 120 42.90 6.44 -11.58
N GLU A 121 42.42 7.64 -11.93
CA GLU A 121 43.06 8.50 -12.93
C GLU A 121 44.01 9.54 -12.34
N ASP A 122 44.05 9.68 -11.01
CA ASP A 122 45.02 10.55 -10.33
C ASP A 122 46.48 10.10 -10.63
N PRO A 123 47.35 10.97 -11.17
CA PRO A 123 48.73 10.63 -11.51
C PRO A 123 49.56 10.06 -10.35
N GLU A 124 49.24 10.41 -9.10
CA GLU A 124 49.94 9.88 -7.91
C GLU A 124 49.59 8.40 -7.63
N ASN A 125 48.34 7.98 -7.85
CA ASN A 125 47.91 6.58 -7.64
C ASN A 125 48.34 5.65 -8.79
N LYS A 126 48.44 6.16 -10.02
CA LYS A 126 49.00 5.43 -11.16
C LYS A 126 50.47 5.05 -10.97
N ARG A 127 51.24 5.85 -10.21
CA ARG A 127 52.66 5.57 -9.90
C ARG A 127 52.86 4.55 -8.78
N ALA A 128 51.91 4.42 -7.87
CA ALA A 128 51.92 3.41 -6.81
C ALA A 128 51.51 2.01 -7.33
N ALA A 129 50.53 1.94 -8.24
CA ALA A 129 50.05 0.68 -8.82
C ALA A 129 50.99 0.08 -9.89
N SER A 130 51.90 0.87 -10.46
CA SER A 130 52.90 0.42 -11.46
C SER A 130 54.26 0.05 -10.87
N LYS A 131 54.39 0.10 -9.54
CA LYS A 131 55.62 -0.26 -8.79
C LYS A 131 55.47 -1.51 -7.91
N SER A 132 54.36 -2.24 -8.01
CA SER A 132 54.18 -3.57 -7.41
C SER A 132 54.09 -4.63 -8.49
#